data_AF-A0A166B8D0-F1
#
_entry.id   AF-A0A166B8D0-F1
#
_cell.length_a   1.000
_cell.length_b   1.000
_cell.length_c   1.000
_cell.angle_alpha   90.00
_cell.angle_beta   90.00
_cell.angle_gamma   90.00
#
_symmetry.space_group_name_H-M   'P 1'
#
loop_
_entity.id
_entity.type
_entity.pdbx_description
1 polymer ?
#
loop_
_entity_poly.entity_id
_entity_poly.type
_entity_poly.pdbx_seq_one_letter_code
_entity_poly.pdbx_strand_id
1 'polypeptide(L)'
;MHLTFISVVALALSPVVSAVCPSGYVGIGTETLCGIGTPDGGSSCGGAFGTIWANNCGIIAQNSADGNPCAGGYNGGAYRCKGNPTYVHTSGGNFGSCYGVSERCDNTNGFSSVYGAVNYCCSRQ
;
A
#
# COMPACT_ATOMS: atom_id res chain seq x y z
N MET A 1 -39.65 28.93 28.40
CA MET A 1 -38.19 28.94 28.16
C MET A 1 -37.89 27.89 27.10
N HIS A 2 -37.66 28.30 25.85
CA HIS A 2 -37.24 27.40 24.77
C HIS A 2 -35.72 27.34 24.75
N LEU A 3 -35.14 26.17 25.05
CA LEU A 3 -33.72 25.90 24.81
C LEU A 3 -33.57 25.34 23.40
N THR A 4 -33.00 26.14 22.50
CA THR A 4 -32.51 25.72 21.19
C THR A 4 -31.18 24.99 21.36
N PHE A 5 -31.17 23.68 21.18
CA PHE A 5 -29.95 22.87 21.09
C PHE A 5 -29.27 23.13 19.74
N ILE A 6 -28.11 23.76 19.76
CA ILE A 6 -27.23 23.89 18.59
C ILE A 6 -26.42 22.60 18.51
N SER A 7 -26.82 21.68 17.61
CA SER A 7 -25.99 20.54 17.24
C SER A 7 -24.82 21.00 16.39
N VAL A 8 -23.62 21.03 16.99
CA VAL A 8 -22.36 21.17 16.25
C VAL A 8 -22.06 19.83 15.59
N VAL A 9 -22.36 19.71 14.30
CA VAL A 9 -21.92 18.58 13.48
C VAL A 9 -20.42 18.74 13.27
N ALA A 10 -19.62 18.04 14.06
CA ALA A 10 -18.21 17.87 13.78
C ALA A 10 -18.08 17.05 12.48
N LEU A 11 -17.80 17.72 11.36
CA LEU A 11 -17.32 17.04 10.17
C LEU A 11 -15.96 16.43 10.51
N ALA A 12 -15.96 15.14 10.83
CA ALA A 12 -14.74 14.36 10.88
C ALA A 12 -14.12 14.39 9.48
N LEU A 13 -13.06 15.18 9.29
CA LEU A 13 -12.20 15.05 8.12
C LEU A 13 -11.55 13.66 8.21
N SER A 14 -12.17 12.67 7.58
CA SER A 14 -11.49 11.40 7.31
C SER A 14 -10.24 11.73 6.51
N PRO A 15 -9.07 11.16 6.83
CA PRO A 15 -7.92 11.30 5.95
C PRO A 15 -8.36 10.83 4.57
N VAL A 16 -8.29 11.73 3.60
CA VAL A 16 -8.51 11.38 2.20
C VAL A 16 -7.34 10.47 1.85
N VAL A 17 -7.57 9.16 1.97
CA VAL A 17 -6.66 8.17 1.43
C VAL A 17 -6.74 8.37 -0.08
N SER A 18 -5.84 9.19 -0.62
CA SER A 18 -5.71 9.37 -2.05
C SER A 18 -5.46 7.99 -2.64
N ALA A 19 -6.40 7.51 -3.46
CA ALA A 19 -6.27 6.20 -4.03
C ALA A 19 -5.04 6.20 -4.96
N VAL A 20 -4.06 5.35 -4.67
CA VAL A 20 -2.78 5.31 -5.39
C VAL A 20 -2.94 4.73 -6.80
N CYS A 21 -3.88 3.81 -6.97
CA CYS A 21 -4.34 3.37 -8.28
C CYS A 21 -5.84 3.66 -8.40
N PRO A 22 -6.39 3.80 -9.62
CA PRO A 22 -7.82 3.99 -9.81
C PRO A 22 -8.66 2.84 -9.22
N SER A 23 -9.94 3.08 -8.96
CA SER A 23 -10.86 2.02 -8.54
C SER A 23 -10.87 0.86 -9.53
N GLY A 24 -10.81 -0.37 -9.02
CA GLY A 24 -10.70 -1.58 -9.85
C GLY A 24 -9.25 -1.94 -10.23
N TYR A 25 -8.26 -1.25 -9.67
CA TYR A 25 -6.84 -1.55 -9.85
C TYR A 25 -6.20 -1.98 -8.54
N VAL A 26 -5.07 -2.66 -8.66
CA VAL A 26 -4.11 -2.89 -7.58
C VAL A 26 -2.78 -2.26 -7.92
N GLY A 27 -2.07 -1.78 -6.90
CA GLY A 27 -0.71 -1.29 -7.01
C GLY A 27 0.30 -2.41 -6.81
N ILE A 28 1.43 -2.33 -7.48
CA ILE A 28 2.58 -3.23 -7.31
C ILE A 28 3.82 -2.36 -7.09
N GLY A 29 4.62 -2.73 -6.10
CA GLY A 29 5.91 -2.09 -5.86
C GLY A 29 6.58 -2.68 -4.64
N THR A 30 7.18 -1.82 -3.81
CA THR A 30 7.96 -2.24 -2.65
C THR A 30 7.51 -1.54 -1.37
N GLU A 31 7.80 -2.17 -0.24
CA GLU A 31 7.55 -1.64 1.09
C GLU A 31 8.82 -1.68 1.93
N THR A 32 9.09 -0.57 2.61
CA THR A 32 10.13 -0.48 3.63
C THR A 32 9.48 -0.17 4.97
N LEU A 33 9.84 -0.97 5.97
CA LEU A 33 9.35 -0.82 7.34
C LEU A 33 10.39 -0.09 8.17
N CYS A 34 10.04 1.10 8.66
CA CYS A 34 10.90 1.91 9.51
C CYS A 34 10.35 1.98 10.93
N GLY A 35 11.06 1.39 11.88
CA GLY A 35 10.78 1.57 13.31
C GLY A 35 11.25 2.94 13.79
N ILE A 36 10.42 3.61 14.60
CA ILE A 36 10.86 4.80 15.34
C ILE A 36 11.76 4.31 16.48
N GLY A 37 13.02 4.70 16.41
CA GLY A 37 14.02 4.30 17.39
C GLY A 37 13.92 5.03 18.72
N THR A 38 14.68 4.57 19.70
CA THR A 38 14.95 5.33 20.93
C THR A 38 16.04 6.38 20.68
N PRO A 39 16.16 7.41 21.52
CA PRO A 39 17.22 8.42 21.40
C PRO A 39 18.63 7.84 21.33
N ASP A 40 18.89 6.74 22.06
CA ASP A 40 20.20 6.08 22.10
C ASP A 40 20.42 5.06 20.97
N GLY A 41 19.34 4.49 20.42
CA GLY A 41 19.40 3.43 19.40
C GLY A 41 19.24 3.91 17.96
N GLY A 42 18.66 5.10 17.76
CA GLY A 42 18.34 5.64 16.44
C GLY A 42 17.22 4.86 15.71
N SER A 43 16.60 5.50 14.72
CA SER A 43 15.59 4.84 13.89
C SER A 43 16.21 3.79 12.99
N SER A 44 15.50 2.67 12.79
CA SER A 44 15.96 1.57 11.94
C SER A 44 14.94 1.27 10.86
N CYS A 45 15.38 1.23 9.61
CA CYS A 45 14.58 0.80 8.48
C CYS A 45 15.03 -0.60 8.04
N GLY A 46 14.05 -1.48 7.84
CA GLY A 46 14.25 -2.84 7.38
C GLY A 46 13.49 -3.10 6.08
N GLY A 47 14.20 -3.74 5.16
CA GLY A 47 13.65 -4.41 3.99
C GLY A 47 13.20 -3.50 2.84
N ALA A 48 12.97 -4.16 1.71
CA ALA A 48 12.32 -3.60 0.52
C ALA A 48 11.37 -4.65 -0.05
N PHE A 49 10.42 -5.11 0.77
CA PHE A 49 9.56 -6.23 0.46
C PHE A 49 8.73 -5.94 -0.77
N GLY A 50 8.61 -6.91 -1.67
CA GLY A 50 7.66 -6.81 -2.76
C GLY A 50 6.24 -6.78 -2.21
N THR A 51 5.44 -5.78 -2.59
CA THR A 51 4.09 -5.57 -2.03
C THR A 51 3.06 -5.36 -3.13
N ILE A 52 1.90 -6.01 -2.94
CA ILE A 52 0.66 -5.77 -3.68
C ILE A 52 -0.21 -4.86 -2.83
N TRP A 53 -0.47 -3.67 -3.33
CA TRP A 53 -1.24 -2.62 -2.68
C TRP A 53 -2.68 -2.63 -3.19
N ALA A 54 -3.64 -2.48 -2.29
CA ALA A 54 -4.98 -2.04 -2.62
C ALA A 54 -4.93 -0.59 -3.10
N ASN A 55 -5.96 -0.18 -3.84
CA ASN A 55 -6.07 1.19 -4.32
C ASN A 55 -6.06 2.22 -3.18
N ASN A 56 -6.52 1.86 -1.98
CA ASN A 56 -6.49 2.70 -0.77
C ASN A 56 -5.25 2.46 0.11
N CYS A 57 -4.11 2.05 -0.46
CA CYS A 57 -2.87 1.78 0.28
C CYS A 57 -2.94 0.70 1.37
N GLY A 58 -4.00 -0.11 1.40
CA GLY A 58 -3.99 -1.35 2.19
C GLY A 58 -3.03 -2.36 1.58
N ILE A 59 -2.30 -3.10 2.41
CA ILE A 59 -1.45 -4.19 1.94
C ILE A 59 -2.34 -5.41 1.67
N ILE A 60 -2.34 -5.91 0.42
CA ILE A 60 -3.06 -7.13 0.04
C ILE A 60 -2.19 -8.36 0.26
N ALA A 61 -0.95 -8.30 -0.21
CA ALA A 61 0.03 -9.37 -0.09
C ALA A 61 1.43 -8.80 -0.12
N GLN A 62 2.35 -9.47 0.55
CA GLN A 62 3.76 -9.11 0.61
C GLN A 62 4.60 -10.39 0.43
N ASN A 63 5.75 -10.29 -0.24
CA ASN A 63 6.74 -11.35 -0.29
C ASN A 63 7.86 -11.07 0.73
N SER A 64 8.60 -12.10 1.12
CA SER A 64 9.74 -11.97 2.04
C SER A 64 11.04 -11.56 1.35
N ALA A 65 10.99 -11.27 0.04
CA ALA A 65 12.17 -11.08 -0.78
C ALA A 65 12.47 -9.58 -0.93
N ASP A 66 13.61 -9.17 -0.39
CA ASP A 66 14.05 -7.79 -0.45
C ASP A 66 14.35 -7.33 -1.88
N GLY A 67 13.81 -6.15 -2.22
CA GLY A 67 14.12 -5.34 -3.39
C GLY A 67 13.58 -5.89 -4.71
N ASN A 68 13.01 -7.09 -4.73
CA ASN A 68 12.49 -7.69 -5.95
C ASN A 68 11.01 -8.01 -5.81
N PRO A 69 10.13 -7.13 -6.32
CA PRO A 69 8.72 -7.39 -6.24
C PRO A 69 8.38 -8.56 -7.20
N CYS A 70 9.18 -8.85 -8.23
CA CYS A 70 8.98 -10.03 -9.08
C CYS A 70 9.40 -11.35 -8.44
N ALA A 71 9.96 -11.34 -7.23
CA ALA A 71 10.24 -12.57 -6.52
C ALA A 71 8.91 -13.23 -6.08
N GLY A 72 8.80 -14.54 -6.27
CA GLY A 72 7.63 -15.30 -5.83
C GLY A 72 7.50 -15.32 -4.29
N GLY A 73 6.50 -16.04 -3.79
CA GLY A 73 6.31 -16.21 -2.33
C GLY A 73 5.48 -15.10 -1.67
N TYR A 74 4.55 -14.51 -2.41
CA TYR A 74 3.56 -13.59 -1.86
C TYR A 74 2.56 -14.35 -0.97
N ASN A 75 2.39 -13.91 0.27
CA ASN A 75 1.34 -14.48 1.13
C ASN A 75 -0.03 -13.96 0.69
N GLY A 76 -0.88 -14.84 0.15
CA GLY A 76 -2.25 -14.49 -0.28
C GLY A 76 -2.35 -13.89 -1.69
N GLY A 77 -1.27 -13.93 -2.47
CA GLY A 77 -1.26 -13.53 -3.87
C GLY A 77 -0.05 -14.08 -4.63
N ALA A 78 0.08 -13.71 -5.89
CA ALA A 78 1.27 -13.92 -6.71
C ALA A 78 1.19 -13.00 -7.90
N TYR A 79 2.32 -12.65 -8.51
CA TYR A 79 2.28 -12.05 -9.83
C TYR A 79 3.47 -12.47 -10.68
N ARG A 80 3.33 -12.32 -11.99
CA ARG A 80 4.31 -12.79 -12.97
C ARG A 80 4.97 -11.63 -13.68
N CYS A 81 6.30 -11.65 -13.79
CA CYS A 81 7.07 -10.61 -14.46
C CYS A 81 7.69 -11.04 -15.78
N LYS A 82 7.77 -10.09 -16.71
CA LYS A 82 8.66 -10.10 -17.88
C LYS A 82 9.30 -8.71 -18.04
N GLY A 83 10.09 -8.30 -17.05
CA GLY A 83 10.56 -6.91 -16.89
C GLY A 83 9.57 -6.03 -16.12
N ASN A 84 8.27 -6.14 -16.44
CA ASN A 84 7.16 -5.51 -15.69
C ASN A 84 6.18 -6.56 -15.17
N PRO A 85 5.32 -6.24 -14.18
CA PRO A 85 4.21 -7.10 -13.79
C PRO A 85 3.27 -7.31 -15.00
N THR A 86 2.98 -8.56 -15.32
CA THR A 86 2.12 -8.94 -16.46
C THR A 86 0.77 -9.49 -16.02
N TYR A 87 0.73 -10.10 -14.84
CA TYR A 87 -0.46 -10.74 -14.29
C TYR A 87 -0.30 -10.84 -12.78
N VAL A 88 -1.34 -10.46 -12.03
CA VAL A 88 -1.39 -10.47 -10.58
C VAL A 88 -2.62 -11.27 -10.15
N HIS A 89 -2.44 -12.23 -9.26
CA HIS A 89 -3.49 -13.00 -8.62
C HIS A 89 -3.52 -12.66 -7.14
N THR A 90 -4.70 -12.35 -6.61
CA THR A 90 -4.93 -12.16 -5.18
C THR A 90 -6.21 -12.87 -4.78
N SER A 91 -6.49 -12.99 -3.48
CA SER A 91 -7.80 -13.46 -2.99
C SER A 91 -8.98 -12.59 -3.50
N GLY A 92 -8.74 -11.33 -3.85
CA GLY A 92 -9.73 -10.40 -4.37
C GLY A 92 -9.99 -10.51 -5.88
N GLY A 93 -9.19 -11.29 -6.61
CA GLY A 93 -9.34 -11.53 -8.05
C GLY A 93 -8.05 -11.49 -8.84
N ASN A 94 -8.20 -11.43 -10.16
CA ASN A 94 -7.10 -11.39 -11.12
C ASN A 94 -6.96 -9.99 -11.70
N PHE A 95 -5.72 -9.57 -11.91
CA PHE A 95 -5.37 -8.27 -12.46
C PHE A 95 -4.30 -8.43 -13.54
N GLY A 96 -4.30 -7.54 -14.51
CA GLY A 96 -3.38 -7.54 -15.64
C GLY A 96 -3.31 -6.15 -16.27
N SER A 97 -2.84 -6.06 -17.51
CA SER A 97 -2.75 -4.79 -18.25
C SER A 97 -2.04 -3.68 -17.45
N CYS A 98 -0.92 -4.03 -16.82
CA CYS A 98 -0.23 -3.14 -15.90
C CYS A 98 0.49 -2.00 -16.63
N TYR A 99 0.49 -0.81 -16.05
CA TYR A 99 1.25 0.34 -16.54
C TYR A 99 2.07 0.96 -15.41
N GLY A 100 3.17 1.62 -15.78
CA GLY A 100 4.09 2.25 -14.84
C GLY A 100 3.51 3.51 -14.22
N VAL A 101 3.73 3.68 -12.93
CA VAL A 101 3.37 4.85 -12.13
C VAL A 101 4.52 5.20 -11.16
N SER A 102 4.44 6.37 -10.54
CA SER A 102 5.40 6.80 -9.51
C SER A 102 4.63 7.35 -8.31
N GLU A 103 3.93 6.46 -7.62
CA GLU A 103 3.04 6.79 -6.51
C GLU A 103 3.58 6.25 -5.19
N ARG A 104 3.04 6.73 -4.07
CA ARG A 104 3.47 6.33 -2.73
C ARG A 104 2.31 5.98 -1.81
N CYS A 105 2.50 4.90 -1.07
CA CYS A 105 1.65 4.47 0.03
C CYS A 105 2.44 4.57 1.34
N ASP A 106 2.52 5.79 1.86
CA ASP A 106 3.18 6.03 3.15
C ASP A 106 2.11 5.99 4.27
N ASN A 107 2.32 5.15 5.28
CA ASN A 107 1.44 5.04 6.44
C ASN A 107 2.25 5.08 7.74
N THR A 108 1.92 6.00 8.64
CA THR A 108 2.57 6.11 9.95
C THR A 108 1.62 5.61 11.03
N ASN A 109 1.92 4.46 11.62
CA ASN A 109 1.21 3.95 12.78
C ASN A 109 2.10 4.11 14.01
N GLY A 110 2.08 5.29 14.64
CA GLY A 110 2.56 5.63 16.00
C GLY A 110 4.00 5.26 16.39
N PHE A 111 4.39 3.99 16.22
CA PHE A 111 5.66 3.37 16.53
C PHE A 111 6.41 2.84 15.29
N SER A 112 5.75 2.76 14.12
CA SER A 112 6.35 2.32 12.87
C SER A 112 5.81 3.12 11.67
N SER A 113 6.70 3.44 10.74
CA SER A 113 6.38 4.08 9.46
C SER A 113 6.56 3.05 8.34
N VAL A 114 5.50 2.84 7.58
CA VAL A 114 5.50 2.09 6.34
C VAL A 114 5.75 3.07 5.21
N TYR A 115 6.80 2.85 4.43
CA TYR A 115 7.07 3.59 3.20
C TYR A 115 6.84 2.67 2.01
N GLY A 116 5.73 2.86 1.33
CA GLY A 116 5.36 2.09 0.14
C GLY A 116 5.69 2.86 -1.13
N ALA A 117 6.56 2.31 -1.98
CA ALA A 117 6.68 2.75 -3.36
C ALA A 117 5.73 1.92 -4.23
N VAL A 118 4.93 2.58 -5.06
CA VAL A 118 4.08 1.92 -6.05
C VAL A 118 4.58 2.28 -7.44
N ASN A 119 5.05 1.27 -8.15
CA ASN A 119 5.69 1.41 -9.45
C ASN A 119 4.76 1.03 -10.61
N TYR A 120 3.72 0.24 -10.35
CA TYR A 120 2.77 -0.18 -11.36
C TYR A 120 1.34 -0.23 -10.83
N CYS A 121 0.38 0.10 -11.68
CA CYS A 121 -1.04 -0.17 -11.44
C CYS A 121 -1.53 -1.20 -12.44
N CYS A 122 -2.23 -2.24 -11.96
CA CYS A 122 -2.78 -3.33 -12.77
C CYS A 122 -4.31 -3.35 -12.69
N SER A 123 -4.99 -3.41 -13.84
CA SER A 123 -6.45 -3.40 -13.92
C SER A 123 -7.04 -4.77 -13.60
N ARG A 124 -8.22 -4.79 -13.01
CA ARG A 124 -8.98 -6.03 -12.85
C ARG A 124 -9.31 -6.65 -14.21
N GLN A 125 -9.22 -7.97 -14.29
CA GLN A 125 -9.57 -8.79 -15.46
C GLN A 125 -10.95 -9.42 -15.26
#